data_AF-A0A7S3F7I8-F1
#
_entry.id   AF-A0A7S3F7I8-F1
#
_cell.length_a   1.000
_cell.length_b   1.000
_cell.length_c   1.000
_cell.angle_alpha   90.00
_cell.angle_beta   90.00
_cell.angle_gamma   90.00
#
_symmetry.space_group_name_H-M   'P 1'
#
loop_
_entity.id
_entity.type
_entity.pdbx_description
1 polymer ?
#
loop_
_entity_poly.entity_id
_entity_poly.type
_entity_poly.pdbx_seq_one_letter_code
_entity_poly.pdbx_strand_id
1 'polypeptide(L)'
;MDGYQAIGEHAKLQAWHTAIIEGVRKVTHIAPAEADGTICHDLVIQPGVVGIPDPSEIGLCAGATNATYAVTTEVYPDSRTVDGEQCNRAQVAAITSGLRHLISEGVAG
;
A
#
# COMPACT_ATOMS: atom_id res chain seq x y z
N MET A 1 1.38 -14.61 -3.48
CA MET A 1 2.20 -13.44 -3.13
C MET A 1 3.15 -13.79 -1.99
N ASP A 2 4.36 -13.23 -1.99
CA ASP A 2 5.27 -13.27 -0.84
C ASP A 2 5.83 -11.86 -0.56
N GLY A 3 5.22 -11.15 0.41
CA GLY A 3 5.62 -9.80 0.82
C GLY A 3 4.44 -8.83 0.98
N TYR A 4 4.72 -7.61 1.41
CA TYR A 4 3.71 -6.55 1.54
C TYR A 4 3.32 -5.97 0.16
N GLN A 5 2.04 -5.63 0.00
CA GLN A 5 1.59 -4.75 -1.08
C GLN A 5 0.61 -3.69 -0.57
N ALA A 6 0.47 -2.62 -1.33
CA ALA A 6 -0.63 -1.67 -1.17
C ALA A 6 -1.57 -1.75 -2.38
N ILE A 7 -2.86 -1.59 -2.12
CA ILE A 7 -3.88 -1.42 -3.13
C ILE A 7 -4.27 0.05 -3.08
N GLY A 8 -3.86 0.77 -4.11
CA GLY A 8 -3.94 2.22 -4.15
C GLY A 8 -4.56 2.69 -5.45
N GLU A 9 -5.48 3.64 -5.34
CA GLU A 9 -6.04 4.28 -6.52
C GLU A 9 -5.17 5.43 -7.04
N HIS A 10 -5.31 5.67 -8.33
CA HIS A 10 -4.97 6.91 -9.01
C HIS A 10 -3.47 7.21 -9.20
N ALA A 11 -3.13 7.54 -10.46
CA ALA A 11 -1.86 8.16 -10.84
C ALA A 11 -1.50 9.46 -10.07
N LYS A 12 -2.44 10.09 -9.35
CA LYS A 12 -2.25 11.36 -8.64
C LYS A 12 -1.62 11.19 -7.25
N LEU A 13 -1.61 9.98 -6.68
CA LEU A 13 -1.06 9.71 -5.35
C LEU A 13 0.29 8.96 -5.40
N GLN A 14 0.98 8.94 -6.55
CA GLN A 14 2.24 8.21 -6.71
C GLN A 14 3.30 8.57 -5.65
N ALA A 15 3.45 9.85 -5.32
CA ALA A 15 4.42 10.30 -4.32
C ALA A 15 4.06 9.79 -2.90
N TRP A 16 2.77 9.87 -2.53
CA TRP A 16 2.28 9.40 -1.25
C TRP A 16 2.40 7.88 -1.11
N HIS A 17 2.01 7.13 -2.13
CA HIS A 17 2.21 5.68 -2.16
C HIS A 17 3.70 5.29 -2.12
N THR A 18 4.57 6.04 -2.81
CA THR A 18 6.02 5.82 -2.75
C THR A 18 6.53 5.99 -1.33
N ALA A 19 6.09 7.01 -0.61
CA ALA A 19 6.46 7.22 0.79
C ALA A 19 6.03 6.05 1.68
N ILE A 20 4.82 5.50 1.47
CA ILE A 20 4.32 4.32 2.17
C ILE A 20 5.23 3.11 1.89
N ILE A 21 5.47 2.78 0.62
CA ILE A 21 6.28 1.63 0.23
C ILE A 21 7.71 1.74 0.78
N GLU A 22 8.34 2.90 0.70
CA GLU A 22 9.70 3.13 1.23
C GLU A 22 9.75 3.09 2.77
N GLY A 23 8.64 3.40 3.44
CA GLY A 23 8.49 3.16 4.87
C GLY A 23 8.46 1.68 5.21
N VAL A 24 7.59 0.94 4.54
CA VAL A 24 7.34 -0.48 4.80
C VAL A 24 8.54 -1.34 4.42
N ARG A 25 9.25 -1.01 3.33
CA ARG A 25 10.46 -1.71 2.87
C ARG A 25 11.56 -1.80 3.92
N LYS A 26 11.56 -0.90 4.91
CA LYS A 26 12.53 -0.89 6.02
C LYS A 26 12.26 -1.96 7.07
N VAL A 27 11.04 -2.50 7.13
CA VAL A 27 10.61 -3.43 8.19
C VAL A 27 10.21 -4.81 7.64
N THR A 28 9.83 -4.90 6.38
CA THR A 28 9.51 -6.16 5.68
C THR A 28 9.77 -6.03 4.18
N HIS A 29 9.88 -7.15 3.47
CA HIS A 29 9.97 -7.15 2.01
C HIS A 29 8.63 -6.79 1.35
N ILE A 30 8.73 -6.15 0.19
CA ILE A 30 7.61 -5.80 -0.68
C ILE A 30 7.42 -6.94 -1.69
N ALA A 31 6.18 -7.31 -1.97
CA ALA A 31 5.86 -8.34 -2.94
C ALA A 31 6.40 -7.96 -4.32
N PRO A 32 7.18 -8.84 -4.99
CA PRO A 32 7.61 -8.62 -6.35
C PRO A 32 6.43 -8.83 -7.32
N ALA A 33 6.48 -8.12 -8.45
CA ALA A 33 5.57 -8.41 -9.56
C ALA A 33 5.82 -9.83 -10.10
N GLU A 34 4.76 -10.49 -10.52
CA GLU A 34 4.80 -11.74 -11.28
C GLU A 34 5.20 -11.48 -12.75
N ALA A 35 5.41 -12.54 -13.52
CA ALA A 35 5.90 -12.44 -14.89
C ALA A 35 4.93 -11.69 -15.84
N ASP A 36 3.65 -11.65 -15.48
CA ASP A 36 2.60 -10.93 -16.21
C ASP A 36 2.42 -9.48 -15.73
N GLY A 37 3.26 -9.00 -14.81
CA GLY A 37 3.21 -7.65 -14.27
C GLY A 37 2.12 -7.44 -13.21
N THR A 38 1.55 -8.52 -12.66
CA THR A 38 0.55 -8.45 -11.59
C THR A 38 1.15 -8.78 -10.23
N ILE A 39 0.44 -8.43 -9.15
CA ILE A 39 0.60 -9.09 -7.85
C ILE A 39 -0.79 -9.55 -7.42
N CYS A 40 -0.97 -10.85 -7.18
CA CYS A 40 -2.29 -11.43 -6.88
C CYS A 40 -3.38 -11.03 -7.89
N HIS A 41 -3.07 -11.17 -9.18
CA HIS A 41 -4.00 -10.87 -10.30
C HIS A 41 -4.26 -9.38 -10.58
N ASP A 42 -3.85 -8.48 -9.70
CA ASP A 42 -4.01 -7.04 -9.91
C ASP A 42 -2.76 -6.42 -10.55
N LEU A 43 -2.98 -5.52 -11.52
CA LEU A 43 -1.89 -4.89 -12.26
C LEU A 43 -1.07 -3.98 -11.35
N VAL A 44 0.24 -4.15 -11.40
CA VAL A 44 1.18 -3.27 -10.70
C VAL A 44 1.21 -1.92 -11.39
N ILE A 45 0.83 -0.86 -10.66
CA ILE A 45 0.85 0.52 -11.14
C ILE A 45 2.11 1.28 -10.69
N GLN A 46 2.76 0.78 -9.63
CA GLN A 46 4.06 1.22 -9.15
C GLN A 46 4.70 0.05 -8.35
N PRO A 47 6.02 0.00 -8.13
CA PRO A 47 6.62 -1.06 -7.31
C PRO A 47 5.92 -1.24 -5.95
N GLY A 48 5.30 -2.41 -5.74
CA GLY A 48 4.57 -2.76 -4.52
C GLY A 48 3.15 -2.19 -4.40
N VAL A 49 2.63 -1.52 -5.43
CA VAL A 49 1.26 -1.01 -5.45
C VAL A 49 0.52 -1.51 -6.67
N VAL A 50 -0.63 -2.09 -6.42
CA VAL A 50 -1.56 -2.56 -7.45
C VAL A 50 -2.74 -1.61 -7.58
N GLY A 51 -3.26 -1.50 -8.80
CA GLY A 51 -4.46 -0.75 -9.10
C GLY A 51 -5.67 -1.68 -9.25
N ILE A 52 -6.81 -1.22 -8.75
CA ILE A 52 -8.12 -1.88 -8.87
C ILE A 52 -9.12 -0.87 -9.46
N PRO A 53 -10.31 -1.32 -9.90
CA PRO A 53 -11.43 -0.40 -10.15
C PRO A 53 -11.76 0.44 -8.91
N ASP A 54 -12.50 1.53 -9.11
CA ASP A 54 -12.87 2.44 -8.02
C ASP A 54 -13.45 1.66 -6.83
N PRO A 55 -12.82 1.70 -5.64
CA PRO A 55 -13.25 0.98 -4.45
C PRO A 55 -14.72 1.22 -4.09
N SER A 56 -15.29 2.38 -4.42
CA SER A 56 -16.69 2.69 -4.19
C SER A 56 -17.63 1.95 -5.16
N GLU A 57 -17.20 1.72 -6.41
CA GLU A 57 -17.95 0.98 -7.43
C GLU A 57 -18.02 -0.52 -7.12
N ILE A 58 -17.00 -1.06 -6.45
CA ILE A 58 -16.90 -2.48 -6.09
C ILE A 58 -17.18 -2.76 -4.60
N GLY A 59 -17.61 -1.75 -3.84
CA GLY A 59 -18.07 -1.92 -2.45
C GLY A 59 -16.96 -2.21 -1.43
N LEU A 60 -15.73 -1.79 -1.68
CA LEU A 60 -14.61 -1.92 -0.75
C LEU A 60 -14.58 -0.78 0.26
N CYS A 61 -14.05 -1.07 1.46
CA CYS A 61 -14.00 -0.12 2.58
C CYS A 61 -13.26 1.19 2.23
N ALA A 62 -12.20 1.12 1.41
CA ALA A 62 -11.47 2.31 0.97
C ALA A 62 -12.35 3.32 0.20
N GLY A 63 -13.46 2.87 -0.40
CA GLY A 63 -14.43 3.70 -1.10
C GLY A 63 -15.65 4.12 -0.26
N ALA A 64 -15.67 3.81 1.05
CA ALA A 64 -16.80 4.14 1.92
C ALA A 64 -16.95 5.65 2.19
N THR A 65 -15.94 6.45 1.86
CA THR A 65 -15.92 7.91 2.04
C THR A 65 -15.26 8.58 0.83
N ASN A 66 -15.43 9.89 0.68
CA ASN A 66 -14.74 10.68 -0.35
C ASN A 66 -13.33 11.10 0.09
N ALA A 67 -12.58 10.24 0.78
CA ALA A 67 -11.26 10.56 1.29
C ALA A 67 -10.27 10.79 0.12
N THR A 68 -9.53 11.90 0.17
CA THR A 68 -8.52 12.22 -0.86
C THR A 68 -7.34 11.25 -0.86
N TYR A 69 -6.97 10.73 0.32
CA TYR A 69 -5.88 9.78 0.50
C TYR A 69 -6.45 8.50 1.11
N ALA A 70 -6.49 7.43 0.33
CA ALA A 70 -6.97 6.13 0.74
C ALA A 70 -6.06 5.04 0.15
N VAL A 71 -5.77 4.03 0.97
CA VAL A 71 -4.97 2.87 0.57
C VAL A 71 -5.46 1.67 1.37
N THR A 72 -5.53 0.50 0.74
CA THR A 72 -5.67 -0.77 1.45
C THR A 72 -4.29 -1.41 1.56
N THR A 73 -3.90 -1.82 2.76
CA THR A 73 -2.60 -2.43 3.04
C THR A 73 -2.75 -3.94 3.15
N GLU A 74 -1.91 -4.70 2.48
CA GLU A 74 -1.92 -6.17 2.54
C GLU A 74 -0.56 -6.66 3.04
N VAL A 75 -0.55 -7.28 4.22
CA VAL A 75 0.62 -7.98 4.77
C VAL A 75 0.53 -9.47 4.47
N TYR A 76 1.68 -10.16 4.42
CA TYR A 76 1.71 -11.60 4.17
C TYR A 76 2.27 -12.38 5.36
N PRO A 77 1.41 -12.77 6.34
CA PRO A 77 1.84 -13.45 7.57
C PRO A 77 2.28 -14.90 7.35
N ASP A 78 1.92 -15.50 6.22
CA ASP A 78 2.25 -16.90 5.89
C ASP A 78 3.63 -17.04 5.20
N SER A 79 4.37 -15.94 5.02
CA SER A 79 5.74 -15.99 4.51
C SER A 79 6.63 -16.80 5.44
N ARG A 80 7.59 -17.55 4.88
CA ARG A 80 8.60 -18.27 5.68
C ARG A 80 9.57 -17.33 6.40
N THR A 81 9.62 -16.06 6.02
CA THR A 81 10.59 -15.06 6.51
C THR A 81 9.94 -13.91 7.27
N VAL A 82 8.63 -13.96 7.52
CA VAL A 82 7.87 -12.93 8.24
C VAL A 82 7.26 -13.53 9.50
N ASP A 83 7.32 -12.79 10.59
CA ASP A 83 6.57 -13.07 11.82
C ASP A 83 5.43 -12.07 12.06
N GLY A 84 4.57 -12.36 13.04
CA GLY A 84 3.43 -11.50 13.36
C GLY A 84 3.83 -10.11 13.84
N GLU A 85 5.00 -9.95 14.46
CA GLU A 85 5.48 -8.63 14.90
C GLU A 85 5.91 -7.78 13.71
N GLN A 86 6.59 -8.39 12.73
CA GLN A 86 6.92 -7.76 11.45
C GLN A 86 5.66 -7.30 10.71
N CYS A 87 4.60 -8.12 10.66
CA CYS A 87 3.31 -7.70 10.09
C CYS A 87 2.76 -6.45 10.79
N ASN A 88 2.75 -6.42 12.13
CA ASN A 88 2.30 -5.26 12.89
C ASN A 88 3.15 -4.02 12.61
N ARG A 89 4.48 -4.18 12.57
CA ARG A 89 5.41 -3.07 12.24
C ARG A 89 5.21 -2.57 10.81
N ALA A 90 4.91 -3.45 9.85
CA ALA A 90 4.61 -3.06 8.47
C ALA A 90 3.35 -2.19 8.41
N GLN A 91 2.28 -2.56 9.11
CA GLN A 91 1.05 -1.76 9.21
C GLN A 91 1.30 -0.38 9.82
N VAL A 92 2.03 -0.33 10.94
CA VAL A 92 2.42 0.95 11.57
C VAL A 92 3.32 1.79 10.65
N ALA A 93 4.26 1.16 9.93
CA ALA A 93 5.13 1.84 8.99
C ALA A 93 4.34 2.46 7.82
N ALA A 94 3.35 1.74 7.28
CA ALA A 94 2.49 2.24 6.22
C ALA A 94 1.74 3.52 6.67
N ILE A 95 1.06 3.46 7.81
CA ILE A 95 0.30 4.59 8.38
C ILE A 95 1.22 5.78 8.64
N THR A 96 2.31 5.55 9.38
CA THR A 96 3.18 6.66 9.81
C THR A 96 3.95 7.30 8.66
N SER A 97 4.33 6.53 7.63
CA SER A 97 4.95 7.10 6.42
C SER A 97 3.97 7.91 5.59
N GLY A 98 2.74 7.42 5.40
CA GLY A 98 1.69 8.17 4.72
C GLY A 98 1.42 9.50 5.41
N LEU A 99 1.26 9.50 6.74
CA LEU A 99 1.05 10.74 7.51
C LEU A 99 2.25 11.69 7.47
N ARG A 100 3.48 11.17 7.61
CA ARG A 100 4.70 12.00 7.55
C ARG A 100 4.83 12.73 6.21
N HIS A 101 4.51 12.06 5.11
CA HIS A 101 4.51 12.67 3.78
C HIS A 101 3.57 13.87 3.73
N LEU A 102 2.31 13.70 4.17
CA LEU A 102 1.31 14.77 4.18
C LEU A 102 1.70 15.95 5.07
N ILE A 103 2.24 15.67 6.26
CA ILE A 103 2.75 16.70 7.17
C ILE A 103 3.91 17.47 6.52
N SER A 104 4.81 16.78 5.83
CA SER A 104 5.96 17.40 5.16
C SER A 104 5.57 18.25 3.94
N GLU A 105 4.50 17.89 3.25
CA GLU A 105 3.94 18.67 2.13
C GLU A 105 3.10 19.87 2.60
N GLY A 106 2.88 20.02 3.91
CA GLY A 106 2.15 21.15 4.47
C GLY A 106 0.68 21.14 4.10
N VAL A 107 0.05 19.96 3.98
CA VAL A 107 -1.40 19.83 3.81
C VAL A 107 -2.08 20.44 5.03
N ALA A 108 -2.37 21.74 4.92
CA ALA A 108 -3.17 22.49 5.87
C ALA A 108 -4.58 21.91 5.85
N GLY A 109 -5.11 21.60 7.03
CA GLY A 109 -6.51 21.24 7.22
C GLY A 109 -7.45 22.38 6.85
#